data_AF-R9K2K6-F1
#
_entry.id   AF-R9K2K6-F1
#
_cell.length_a   1.000
_cell.length_b   1.000
_cell.length_c   1.000
_cell.angle_alpha   90.00
_cell.angle_beta   90.00
_cell.angle_gamma   90.00
#
_symmetry.space_group_name_H-M   'P 1'
#
loop_
_entity.id
_entity.type
_entity.pdbx_description
1 polymer ?
#
loop_
_entity_poly.entity_id
_entity_poly.type
_entity_poly.pdbx_seq_one_letter_code
_entity_poly.pdbx_strand_id
1 'polypeptide(L)'
;MASTTNFSVRMDSDIKKQSESLFNELGMNLTTAINVFLRQSLRVGGFPFDVKLEQPNRETVAAMLEAERIAHDPNVKHYSDVEEALRELKR
;
A
#
# COMPACT_ATOMS: atom_id res chain seq x y z
N MET A 1 0.12 -29.41 -19.88
CA MET A 1 0.35 -29.83 -18.48
C MET A 1 1.02 -28.67 -17.78
N ALA A 2 0.52 -28.21 -16.63
CA ALA A 2 1.17 -27.13 -15.89
C ALA A 2 2.51 -27.62 -15.34
N SER A 3 3.61 -26.95 -15.71
CA SER A 3 4.93 -27.23 -15.14
C SER A 3 4.97 -26.69 -13.70
N THR A 4 4.97 -27.59 -12.73
CA THR A 4 5.16 -27.23 -11.32
C THR A 4 6.65 -27.08 -11.02
N THR A 5 7.01 -25.98 -10.37
CA THR A 5 8.39 -25.70 -9.92
C THR A 5 8.39 -25.57 -8.41
N ASN A 6 9.45 -26.05 -7.76
CA ASN A 6 9.62 -25.90 -6.31
C ASN A 6 9.91 -24.44 -5.94
N PHE A 7 9.25 -23.96 -4.89
CA PHE A 7 9.44 -22.63 -4.32
C PHE A 7 9.80 -22.76 -2.84
N SER A 8 10.94 -22.20 -2.44
CA SER A 8 11.42 -22.23 -1.06
C SER A 8 11.60 -20.82 -0.54
N VAL A 9 11.08 -20.55 0.66
CA VAL A 9 11.13 -19.24 1.31
C VAL A 9 11.70 -19.42 2.71
N ARG A 10 12.67 -18.57 3.08
CA ARG A 10 13.15 -18.49 4.45
C ARG A 10 12.20 -17.59 5.24
N MET A 11 11.73 -18.09 6.38
CA MET A 11 10.88 -17.33 7.29
C MET A 11 11.26 -17.65 8.74
N ASP A 12 10.95 -16.71 9.63
CA ASP A 12 11.12 -16.91 11.07
C ASP A 12 10.25 -18.07 11.58
N SER A 13 10.77 -18.87 12.51
CA SER A 13 10.07 -20.07 12.98
C SER A 13 8.78 -19.76 13.73
N ASP A 14 8.72 -18.64 14.44
CA ASP A 14 7.54 -18.26 15.21
C ASP A 14 6.47 -17.68 14.31
N ILE A 15 6.87 -16.85 13.32
CA ILE A 15 5.96 -16.37 12.27
C ILE A 15 5.38 -17.54 11.47
N LYS A 16 6.18 -18.57 11.18
CA LYS A 16 5.70 -19.78 10.50
C LYS A 16 4.58 -20.45 11.30
N LYS A 17 4.82 -20.74 12.58
CA LYS A 17 3.85 -21.42 13.45
C LYS A 17 2.56 -20.62 13.59
N GLN A 18 2.67 -19.31 13.80
CA GLN A 18 1.51 -18.42 13.91
C GLN A 18 0.69 -18.41 12.61
N SER A 19 1.36 -18.32 11.45
CA SER A 19 0.70 -18.35 10.15
C SER A 19 0.03 -19.69 9.88
N GLU A 20 0.68 -20.81 10.21
CA GLU A 20 0.10 -22.15 10.07
C GLU A 20 -1.15 -22.32 10.94
N SER A 21 -1.13 -21.86 12.20
CA SER A 21 -2.32 -21.89 13.07
C SER A 21 -3.47 -21.08 12.45
N LEU A 22 -3.20 -19.83 12.08
CA LEU A 22 -4.18 -18.92 11.50
C LEU A 22 -4.83 -19.51 10.25
N PHE A 23 -4.04 -19.98 9.29
CA PHE A 23 -4.60 -20.49 8.04
C PHE A 23 -5.31 -21.83 8.24
N ASN A 24 -4.85 -22.68 9.17
CA ASN A 24 -5.55 -23.92 9.50
C ASN A 24 -6.93 -23.64 10.11
N GLU A 25 -7.06 -22.62 10.95
CA GLU A 25 -8.37 -22.16 11.47
C GLU A 25 -9.29 -21.68 10.35
N LEU A 26 -8.72 -21.10 9.28
CA LEU A 26 -9.42 -20.72 8.05
C LEU A 26 -9.64 -21.88 7.06
N GLY A 27 -9.26 -23.12 7.43
CA GLY A 27 -9.46 -24.32 6.62
C GLY A 27 -8.47 -24.51 5.47
N MET A 28 -7.29 -23.88 5.51
CA MET A 28 -6.27 -24.02 4.48
C MET A 28 -4.84 -24.12 5.04
N ASN A 29 -3.96 -24.82 4.33
CA ASN A 29 -2.55 -24.85 4.72
C ASN A 29 -1.79 -23.61 4.21
N LEU A 30 -0.61 -23.37 4.79
CA LEU A 30 0.25 -22.24 4.43
C LEU A 30 0.63 -22.22 2.94
N THR A 31 0.87 -23.39 2.33
CA THR A 31 1.20 -23.50 0.89
C THR A 31 0.05 -23.02 0.01
N THR A 32 -1.19 -23.36 0.36
CA THR A 32 -2.39 -22.88 -0.34
C THR A 32 -2.53 -21.37 -0.19
N ALA A 33 -2.33 -20.84 1.03
CA ALA A 33 -2.38 -19.40 1.29
C ALA A 33 -1.35 -18.62 0.46
N ILE A 34 -0.10 -19.10 0.37
CA ILE A 34 0.95 -18.49 -0.47
C ILE A 34 0.56 -18.51 -1.94
N ASN A 35 0.00 -19.61 -2.44
CA ASN A 35 -0.47 -19.69 -3.83
C ASN A 35 -1.62 -18.72 -4.11
N VAL A 36 -2.55 -18.55 -3.17
CA VAL A 36 -3.63 -17.57 -3.27
C VAL A 36 -3.05 -16.16 -3.32
N PHE A 37 -2.12 -15.83 -2.41
CA PHE A 37 -1.43 -14.54 -2.39
C PHE A 37 -0.79 -14.23 -3.76
N LEU A 38 0.03 -15.14 -4.29
CA LEU A 38 0.72 -14.91 -5.57
C LEU A 38 -0.25 -14.72 -6.75
N ARG A 39 -1.31 -15.53 -6.82
CA ARG A 39 -2.35 -15.38 -7.86
C ARG A 39 -3.09 -14.06 -7.73
N GLN A 40 -3.38 -13.64 -6.51
CA GLN A 40 -4.03 -12.37 -6.25
C GLN A 40 -3.13 -11.21 -6.66
N SER A 41 -1.84 -11.25 -6.31
CA SER A 41 -0.85 -10.24 -6.68
C SER A 41 -0.75 -10.07 -8.19
N LEU A 42 -0.70 -11.18 -8.93
CA LEU A 42 -0.70 -11.17 -10.40
C LEU A 42 -1.99 -10.56 -10.97
N ARG A 43 -3.14 -10.84 -10.36
CA ARG A 43 -4.44 -10.31 -10.82
C ARG A 43 -4.55 -8.79 -10.65
N VAL A 44 -4.02 -8.25 -9.55
CA VAL A 44 -4.08 -6.81 -9.26
C VAL A 44 -2.88 -6.03 -9.81
N GLY A 45 -1.84 -6.71 -10.29
CA GLY A 45 -0.62 -6.08 -10.79
C GLY A 45 0.27 -5.47 -9.70
N GLY A 46 0.20 -6.01 -8.47
CA GLY A 46 0.89 -5.42 -7.32
C GLY A 46 0.66 -6.23 -6.04
N PHE A 47 0.85 -5.62 -4.88
CA PHE A 47 0.50 -6.29 -3.62
C PHE A 47 -1.02 -6.42 -3.50
N PRO A 48 -1.54 -7.57 -3.02
CA PRO A 48 -2.97 -7.84 -2.94
C PRO A 48 -3.64 -7.20 -1.72
N PHE A 49 -2.93 -6.28 -1.07
CA PHE A 49 -3.36 -5.47 0.05
C PHE A 49 -2.59 -4.15 0.02
N ASP A 50 -3.12 -3.13 0.69
CA ASP A 50 -2.47 -1.84 0.80
C ASP A 50 -1.16 -1.95 1.60
N VAL A 51 -0.02 -1.74 0.92
CA VAL A 51 1.28 -1.67 1.58
C VAL A 51 1.53 -0.22 1.98
N LYS A 52 0.98 0.15 3.13
CA LYS A 52 1.11 1.50 3.71
C LYS A 52 1.72 1.38 5.10
N LEU A 53 2.63 2.28 5.43
CA LEU A 53 2.89 2.60 6.84
C LEU A 53 1.66 3.37 7.32
N GLU A 54 1.04 2.96 8.43
CA GLU A 54 -0.17 3.64 8.97
C GLU A 54 0.07 5.13 9.26
N GLN A 55 1.32 5.55 9.31
CA GLN A 55 1.73 6.94 9.38
C GLN A 55 2.29 7.39 8.03
N PRO A 56 1.79 8.51 7.47
CA PRO A 56 2.42 9.14 6.32
C PRO A 56 3.90 9.39 6.63
N ASN A 57 4.75 9.30 5.60
CA ASN A 57 6.16 9.64 5.79
C ASN A 57 6.30 11.12 6.22
N ARG A 58 7.45 11.48 6.82
CA ARG A 58 7.67 12.83 7.37
C ARG A 58 7.41 13.94 6.35
N GLU A 59 7.70 13.68 5.08
CA GLU A 59 7.46 14.59 3.96
C GLU A 59 5.96 14.83 3.72
N THR A 60 5.16 13.76 3.71
CA THR A 60 3.71 13.84 3.53
C THR A 60 3.06 14.56 4.70
N VAL A 61 3.50 14.29 5.94
CA VAL A 61 3.02 15.02 7.13
C VAL A 61 3.37 16.50 7.03
N ALA A 62 4.60 16.85 6.64
CA ALA A 62 5.01 18.24 6.47
C ALA A 62 4.18 18.97 5.40
N ALA A 63 3.93 18.32 4.25
CA ALA A 63 3.10 18.86 3.18
C ALA A 63 1.64 19.09 3.63
N MET A 64 1.06 18.19 4.44
CA MET A 64 -0.28 18.37 4.99
C MET A 64 -0.34 19.58 5.94
N LEU A 65 0.64 19.72 6.84
CA LEU A 65 0.72 20.87 7.75
C LEU A 65 0.95 22.19 7.00
N GLU A 66 1.78 22.17 5.96
CA GLU A 66 1.99 23.31 5.09
C GLU A 66 0.71 23.69 4.33
N ALA A 67 -0.02 22.71 3.80
CA ALA A 67 -1.28 22.93 3.10
C ALA A 67 -2.34 23.54 4.03
N GLU A 68 -2.47 23.05 5.27
CA GLU A 68 -3.36 23.64 6.27
C GLU A 68 -2.97 25.09 6.60
N ARG A 69 -1.66 25.36 6.74
CA ARG A 69 -1.16 26.72 6.99
C ARG A 69 -1.49 27.65 5.82
N ILE A 70 -1.24 27.22 4.59
CA ILE A 70 -1.51 28.00 3.37
C ILE A 70 -3.01 28.25 3.21
N ALA A 71 -3.86 27.26 3.49
CA ALA A 71 -5.31 27.38 3.38
C ALA A 71 -5.90 28.48 4.28
N HIS A 72 -5.29 28.73 5.45
CA HIS A 72 -5.75 29.74 6.41
C HIS A 72 -4.94 31.04 6.37
N ASP A 73 -3.89 31.12 5.55
CA ASP A 73 -3.04 32.31 5.43
C ASP A 73 -3.60 33.24 4.35
N PRO A 74 -4.17 34.41 4.73
CA PRO A 74 -4.74 35.35 3.76
C PRO A 74 -3.68 36.02 2.88
N ASN A 75 -2.38 35.88 3.20
CA ASN A 75 -1.28 36.45 2.41
C ASN A 75 -0.72 35.48 1.37
N VAL A 76 -1.20 34.23 1.32
CA VAL A 76 -0.81 33.28 0.26
C VAL A 76 -1.71 33.47 -0.95
N LYS A 77 -1.15 33.29 -2.14
CA LYS A 77 -1.89 33.43 -3.41
C LYS A 77 -2.98 32.36 -3.49
N HIS A 78 -4.22 32.79 -3.31
CA HIS A 78 -5.41 31.97 -3.54
C HIS A 78 -5.90 32.16 -4.96
N TYR A 79 -6.46 31.10 -5.53
CA TYR A 79 -7.11 31.14 -6.84
C TYR A 79 -8.61 31.02 -6.63
N SER A 80 -9.37 31.96 -7.18
CA SER A 80 -10.84 31.93 -7.13
C SER A 80 -11.44 31.02 -8.21
N ASP A 81 -10.65 30.66 -9.22
CA ASP A 81 -11.05 29.83 -10.34
C ASP A 81 -10.08 28.65 -10.56
N VAL A 82 -10.65 27.49 -10.89
CA VAL A 82 -9.90 26.24 -11.08
C VAL A 82 -9.04 26.29 -12.34
N GLU A 83 -9.47 26.98 -13.42
CA GLU A 83 -8.65 27.10 -14.62
C GLU A 83 -7.41 27.96 -14.36
N GLU A 84 -7.55 29.04 -13.58
CA GLU A 84 -6.43 29.88 -13.19
C GLU A 84 -5.38 29.09 -12.40
N ALA A 85 -5.83 28.29 -11.42
CA ALA A 85 -4.95 27.42 -10.64
C ALA A 85 -4.21 26.40 -11.53
N LEU A 86 -4.90 25.78 -12.48
CA LEU A 86 -4.30 24.79 -13.39
C LEU A 86 -3.33 25.42 -14.41
N ARG A 87 -3.55 26.67 -14.83
CA ARG A 87 -2.64 27.41 -15.72
C ARG A 87 -1.31 27.69 -15.03
N GLU A 88 -1.35 28.09 -13.76
CA GLU A 88 -0.14 28.34 -12.97
C GLU A 88 0.62 27.05 -12.63
N LEU A 89 -0.08 25.93 -12.36
CA LEU A 89 0.55 24.64 -12.10
C LEU A 89 1.31 24.07 -13.30
N LYS A 90 0.85 24.38 -14.53
CA LYS A 90 1.43 23.90 -15.79
C LYS A 90 2.56 24.78 -16.32
N ARG A 91 2.86 25.87 -15.64
CA ARG A 91 3.91 26.83 -16.04
C ARG A 91 5.29 26.32 -15.66
#